data_AF-A0A7C4URL3-F1
#
_entry.id   AF-A0A7C4URL3-F1
#
_cell.length_a   1.000
_cell.length_b   1.000
_cell.length_c   1.000
_cell.angle_alpha   90.00
_cell.angle_beta   90.00
_cell.angle_gamma   90.00
#
_symmetry.space_group_name_H-M   'P 1'
#
loop_
_entity.id
_entity.type
_entity.pdbx_description
1 polymer ?
#
loop_
_entity_poly.entity_id
_entity_poly.type
_entity_poly.pdbx_seq_one_letter_code
_entity_poly.pdbx_strand_id
1 'polypeptide(L)'
;MNILAIESSCDETSAAVITEKNNRPILLSNIISSQIDIHKEFGGVVPEVAARAHIENVIPVIKDALTKAKLILEDITHIAVTSGPGLIGSLVVGVEAAKSISITKNVPLVPLNHLEGHIYANFLEGEPQFPLVALLVSGGHSMLIHMPNHLEYNVIGNTKDDAAGEAFDKAAKVLGLGYPGGPAISRAAELGDPNCYNLP
;
A
#
# COMPACT_ATOMS: atom_id res chain seq x y z
N MET A 1 15.68 -6.10 -16.39
CA MET A 1 15.34 -4.77 -15.86
C MET A 1 15.23 -4.87 -14.35
N ASN A 2 15.79 -3.93 -13.58
CA ASN A 2 15.63 -3.87 -12.11
C ASN A 2 14.95 -2.55 -11.73
N ILE A 3 13.81 -2.65 -11.06
CA ILE A 3 12.97 -1.53 -10.63
C ILE A 3 13.06 -1.42 -9.11
N LEU A 4 13.44 -0.25 -8.59
CA LEU A 4 13.27 0.09 -7.18
C LEU A 4 11.93 0.83 -7.04
N ALA A 5 10.98 0.24 -6.32
CA ALA A 5 9.67 0.83 -6.03
C ALA A 5 9.64 1.38 -4.60
N ILE A 6 9.09 2.58 -4.41
CA ILE A 6 8.97 3.28 -3.12
C ILE A 6 7.49 3.62 -2.87
N GLU A 7 7.01 3.34 -1.66
CA GLU A 7 5.63 3.61 -1.24
C GLU A 7 5.62 4.30 0.14
N SER A 8 4.91 5.42 0.23
CA SER A 8 4.81 6.28 1.42
C SER A 8 3.51 7.09 1.44
N SER A 9 2.40 6.51 0.98
CA SER A 9 1.10 7.19 0.84
C SER A 9 0.37 7.44 2.17
N CYS A 10 0.61 6.63 3.21
CA CYS A 10 -0.11 6.71 4.47
C CYS A 10 0.83 6.60 5.68
N ASP A 11 0.90 5.42 6.32
CA ASP A 11 1.60 5.15 7.58
C ASP A 11 2.60 3.98 7.47
N GLU A 12 2.92 3.56 6.25
CA GLU A 12 3.87 2.51 5.95
C GLU A 12 4.94 3.05 5.00
N THR A 13 6.19 3.00 5.43
CA THR A 13 7.32 3.34 4.55
C THR A 13 7.82 2.04 3.96
N SER A 14 7.75 1.87 2.65
CA SER A 14 8.19 0.63 2.03
C SER A 14 9.04 0.85 0.79
N ALA A 15 9.92 -0.12 0.56
CA ALA A 15 10.71 -0.22 -0.64
C ALA A 15 10.79 -1.68 -1.09
N ALA A 16 10.68 -1.89 -2.41
CA ALA A 16 10.75 -3.19 -3.03
C ALA A 16 11.66 -3.16 -4.26
N VAL A 17 12.36 -4.25 -4.52
CA VAL A 17 13.10 -4.43 -5.77
C VAL A 17 12.42 -5.52 -6.57
N ILE A 18 12.00 -5.16 -7.78
CA ILE A 18 11.33 -6.05 -8.73
C ILE A 18 12.22 -6.18 -9.96
N THR A 19 12.40 -7.40 -10.45
CA THR A 19 13.06 -7.69 -11.71
C THR A 19 12.10 -8.37 -12.69
N GLU A 20 12.53 -8.54 -13.92
CA GLU A 20 11.75 -9.20 -14.96
C GLU A 20 12.53 -10.41 -15.49
N LYS A 21 11.83 -11.55 -15.60
CA LYS A 21 12.36 -12.76 -16.24
C LYS A 21 11.27 -13.41 -17.07
N ASN A 22 11.56 -13.68 -18.35
CA ASN A 22 10.60 -14.27 -19.29
C ASN A 22 9.26 -13.51 -19.33
N ASN A 23 9.32 -12.17 -19.36
CA ASN A 23 8.16 -11.28 -19.35
C ASN A 23 7.26 -11.42 -18.11
N ARG A 24 7.79 -11.93 -16.99
CA ARG A 24 7.09 -12.01 -15.71
C ARG A 24 7.83 -11.20 -14.64
N PRO A 25 7.10 -10.48 -13.78
CA PRO A 25 7.70 -9.79 -12.64
C PRO A 25 8.18 -10.82 -11.62
N ILE A 26 9.37 -10.60 -11.06
CA ILE A 26 9.93 -11.37 -9.95
C ILE A 26 10.27 -10.39 -8.84
N LEU A 27 9.65 -10.59 -7.67
CA LEU A 27 9.96 -9.82 -6.47
C LEU A 27 11.28 -10.32 -5.86
N LEU A 28 12.31 -9.47 -5.82
CA LEU A 28 13.60 -9.78 -5.20
C LEU A 28 13.64 -9.38 -3.73
N SER A 29 12.97 -8.29 -3.37
CA SER A 29 12.83 -7.85 -1.99
C SER A 29 11.56 -7.02 -1.79
N ASN A 30 11.04 -7.06 -0.57
CA ASN A 30 9.96 -6.20 -0.08
C ASN A 30 10.26 -5.92 1.39
N ILE A 31 10.47 -4.65 1.72
CA ILE A 31 10.76 -4.14 3.06
C ILE A 31 9.66 -3.15 3.44
N ILE A 32 9.07 -3.34 4.61
CA ILE A 32 7.99 -2.52 5.13
C ILE A 32 8.37 -2.07 6.54
N SER A 33 8.41 -0.77 6.76
CA SER A 33 8.49 -0.13 8.08
C SER A 33 7.12 0.46 8.40
N SER A 34 6.37 -0.26 9.25
CA SER A 34 5.00 0.11 9.63
C SER A 34 5.00 1.02 10.86
N GLN A 35 4.16 2.05 10.85
CA GLN A 35 4.02 3.01 11.95
C GLN A 35 2.84 2.69 12.88
N ILE A 36 2.24 1.50 12.79
CA ILE A 36 1.06 1.10 13.58
C ILE A 36 1.26 1.36 15.07
N ASP A 37 2.42 1.01 15.63
CA ASP A 37 2.69 1.18 17.06
C ASP A 37 2.68 2.66 17.50
N ILE A 38 3.14 3.57 16.63
CA ILE A 38 3.13 5.01 16.88
C ILE A 38 1.69 5.54 16.86
N HIS A 39 0.90 5.15 15.86
CA HIS A 39 -0.46 5.66 15.67
C HIS A 39 -1.49 5.04 16.63
N LYS A 40 -1.17 3.89 17.22
CA LYS A 40 -2.00 3.22 18.23
C LYS A 40 -2.27 4.11 19.45
N GLU A 41 -1.31 4.94 19.85
CA GLU A 41 -1.46 5.88 20.98
C GLU A 41 -2.52 6.96 20.70
N PHE A 42 -2.72 7.31 19.43
CA PHE A 42 -3.68 8.32 18.99
C PHE A 42 -5.03 7.74 18.55
N GLY A 43 -5.11 6.41 18.41
CA GLY A 43 -6.31 5.71 17.95
C GLY A 43 -6.63 5.95 16.48
N GLY A 44 -5.62 6.22 15.66
CA GLY A 44 -5.70 6.48 14.23
C GLY A 44 -4.46 7.20 13.70
N VAL A 45 -4.32 7.25 12.37
CA VAL A 45 -3.16 7.85 11.71
C VAL A 45 -3.14 9.37 11.92
N VAL A 46 -2.05 9.89 12.48
CA VAL A 46 -1.79 11.34 12.61
C VAL A 46 -0.89 11.80 11.45
N PRO A 47 -1.37 12.62 10.50
CA PRO A 47 -0.65 12.89 9.25
C PRO A 47 0.76 13.47 9.41
N GLU A 48 0.96 14.41 10.34
CA GLU A 48 2.28 15.01 10.59
C GLU A 48 3.27 14.01 11.19
N VAL A 49 2.81 13.15 12.10
CA VAL A 49 3.63 12.09 12.69
C VAL A 49 4.04 11.09 11.62
N ALA A 50 3.10 10.75 10.72
CA ALA A 50 3.37 9.83 9.63
C ALA A 50 4.41 10.37 8.65
N ALA A 51 4.28 11.63 8.25
CA ALA A 51 5.25 12.30 7.39
C ALA A 51 6.67 12.28 7.97
N ARG A 52 6.83 12.58 9.27
CA ARG A 52 8.15 12.53 9.94
C ARG A 52 8.74 11.13 9.99
N ALA A 53 7.92 10.13 10.29
CA ALA A 53 8.38 8.75 10.30
C ALA A 53 8.83 8.30 8.90
N HIS A 54 8.18 8.74 7.81
CA HIS A 54 8.69 8.47 6.46
C HIS A 54 10.07 9.09 6.22
N ILE A 55 10.33 10.32 6.69
CA ILE A 55 11.64 10.98 6.51
C ILE A 55 12.75 10.15 7.18
N GLU A 56 12.48 9.65 8.38
CA GLU A 56 13.43 8.82 9.12
C GLU A 56 13.67 7.45 8.45
N ASN A 57 12.62 6.88 7.84
CA ASN A 57 12.64 5.49 7.38
C ASN A 57 12.93 5.32 5.88
N VAL A 58 12.70 6.32 5.02
CA VAL A 58 12.77 6.14 3.56
C VAL A 58 14.13 5.66 3.07
N ILE A 59 15.23 6.21 3.61
CA ILE A 59 16.58 5.78 3.25
C ILE A 59 16.93 4.40 3.83
N PRO A 60 16.68 4.11 5.13
CA PRO A 60 16.83 2.76 5.68
C PRO A 60 16.12 1.68 4.87
N VAL A 61 14.83 1.84 4.56
CA VAL A 61 14.07 0.79 3.85
C VAL A 61 14.60 0.56 2.44
N ILE A 62 15.04 1.61 1.74
CA ILE A 62 15.68 1.47 0.42
C ILE A 62 16.99 0.68 0.52
N LYS A 63 17.84 0.97 1.51
CA LYS A 63 19.11 0.26 1.72
C LYS A 63 18.87 -1.21 2.05
N ASP A 64 17.90 -1.49 2.90
CA ASP A 64 17.53 -2.86 3.27
C ASP A 64 16.95 -3.62 2.07
N ALA A 65 16.15 -2.95 1.23
CA ALA A 65 15.58 -3.55 0.04
C ALA A 65 16.67 -3.94 -0.97
N LEU A 66 17.64 -3.07 -1.21
CA LEU A 66 18.81 -3.35 -2.06
C LEU A 66 19.65 -4.51 -1.49
N THR A 67 19.93 -4.45 -0.18
CA THR A 67 20.72 -5.49 0.51
C THR A 67 20.05 -6.86 0.43
N LYS A 68 18.73 -6.93 0.70
CA LYS A 68 17.94 -8.17 0.62
C LYS A 68 17.86 -8.70 -0.81
N ALA A 69 17.79 -7.82 -1.81
CA ALA A 69 17.83 -8.18 -3.22
C ALA A 69 19.24 -8.58 -3.70
N LYS A 70 20.28 -8.38 -2.87
CA LYS A 70 21.70 -8.57 -3.21
C LYS A 70 22.13 -7.71 -4.40
N LEU A 71 21.64 -6.48 -4.45
CA LEU A 71 21.95 -5.48 -5.47
C LEU A 71 22.54 -4.23 -4.80
N ILE A 72 23.27 -3.45 -5.60
CA ILE A 72 23.65 -2.08 -5.25
C ILE A 72 22.78 -1.10 -6.03
N LEU A 73 22.82 0.18 -5.64
CA LEU A 73 22.02 1.22 -6.31
C LEU A 73 22.37 1.33 -7.80
N GLU A 74 23.60 1.01 -8.18
CA GLU A 74 24.07 1.03 -9.56
C GLU A 74 23.39 -0.01 -10.46
N ASP A 75 22.89 -1.10 -9.89
CA ASP A 75 22.19 -2.16 -10.63
C ASP A 75 20.73 -1.78 -10.96
N ILE A 76 20.22 -0.70 -10.37
CA ILE A 76 18.85 -0.22 -10.56
C ILE A 76 18.75 0.53 -11.89
N THR A 77 17.76 0.15 -12.68
CA THR A 77 17.53 0.68 -14.03
C THR A 77 16.34 1.63 -14.10
N HIS A 78 15.42 1.56 -13.14
CA HIS A 78 14.18 2.34 -13.09
C HIS A 78 13.80 2.59 -11.63
N ILE A 79 13.23 3.76 -11.36
CA ILE A 79 12.64 4.09 -10.06
C ILE A 79 11.13 4.22 -10.25
N ALA A 80 10.36 3.55 -9.41
CA ALA A 80 8.92 3.70 -9.34
C ALA A 80 8.54 4.27 -7.97
N VAL A 81 7.52 5.13 -7.94
CA VAL A 81 7.08 5.72 -6.68
C VAL A 81 5.58 6.00 -6.68
N THR A 82 4.93 5.74 -5.56
CA THR A 82 3.54 6.13 -5.37
C THR A 82 3.42 7.65 -5.35
N SER A 83 2.61 8.17 -6.28
CA SER A 83 2.37 9.61 -6.45
C SER A 83 0.98 10.04 -5.96
N GLY A 84 0.14 9.07 -5.61
CA GLY A 84 -1.18 9.27 -5.02
C GLY A 84 -2.15 8.13 -5.36
N PRO A 85 -3.38 8.15 -4.84
CA PRO A 85 -3.83 9.01 -3.75
C PRO A 85 -3.12 8.69 -2.41
N GLY A 86 -3.20 9.61 -1.45
CA GLY A 86 -2.56 9.45 -0.14
C GLY A 86 -2.45 10.77 0.63
N LEU A 87 -1.86 10.72 1.82
CA LEU A 87 -1.56 11.87 2.66
C LEU A 87 -0.44 12.69 2.00
N ILE A 88 -0.72 13.97 1.70
CA ILE A 88 0.21 14.81 0.94
C ILE A 88 1.59 14.93 1.61
N GLY A 89 1.64 15.05 2.94
CA GLY A 89 2.89 15.11 3.69
C GLY A 89 3.71 13.82 3.55
N SER A 90 3.06 12.66 3.60
CA SER A 90 3.69 11.35 3.44
C SER A 90 4.15 11.11 1.99
N LEU A 91 3.31 11.44 1.00
CA LEU A 91 3.61 11.25 -0.43
C LEU A 91 4.86 12.02 -0.87
N VAL A 92 4.98 13.28 -0.44
CA VAL A 92 6.12 14.14 -0.82
C VAL A 92 7.44 13.51 -0.41
N VAL A 93 7.52 12.83 0.73
CA VAL A 93 8.78 12.20 1.18
C VAL A 93 9.26 11.13 0.22
N GLY A 94 8.39 10.17 -0.14
CA GLY A 94 8.73 9.12 -1.09
C GLY A 94 9.04 9.68 -2.48
N VAL A 95 8.22 10.62 -2.97
CA VAL A 95 8.39 11.25 -4.28
C VAL A 95 9.71 11.99 -4.39
N GLU A 96 10.10 12.78 -3.38
CA GLU A 96 11.35 13.53 -3.42
C GLU A 96 12.58 12.64 -3.26
N ALA A 97 12.50 11.56 -2.47
CA ALA A 97 13.55 10.54 -2.42
C ALA A 97 13.73 9.86 -3.79
N ALA A 98 12.62 9.45 -4.43
CA ALA A 98 12.62 8.80 -5.73
C ALA A 98 13.18 9.71 -6.85
N LYS A 99 12.74 10.97 -6.90
CA LYS A 99 13.27 11.99 -7.83
C LYS A 99 14.76 12.19 -7.64
N SER A 100 15.21 12.34 -6.39
CA SER A 100 16.62 12.57 -6.08
C SER A 100 17.49 11.41 -6.57
N ILE A 101 17.05 10.16 -6.34
CA ILE A 101 17.75 8.96 -6.83
C ILE A 101 17.73 8.92 -8.36
N SER A 102 16.56 9.10 -8.99
CA SER A 102 16.40 9.07 -10.44
C SER A 102 17.31 10.08 -11.15
N ILE A 103 17.34 11.33 -10.68
CA ILE A 103 18.19 12.39 -11.24
C ILE A 103 19.68 12.04 -11.07
N THR A 104 20.08 11.61 -9.87
CA THR A 104 21.49 11.27 -9.57
C THR A 104 21.97 10.08 -10.41
N LYS A 105 21.11 9.08 -10.60
CA LYS A 105 21.41 7.87 -11.38
C LYS A 105 21.19 8.03 -12.88
N ASN A 106 20.51 9.10 -13.30
CA ASN A 106 20.04 9.32 -14.67
C ASN A 106 19.23 8.11 -15.19
N VAL A 107 18.26 7.66 -14.39
CA VAL A 107 17.35 6.55 -14.72
C VAL A 107 15.90 7.03 -14.74
N PRO A 108 15.01 6.41 -15.53
CA PRO A 108 13.61 6.81 -15.58
C PRO A 108 12.91 6.75 -14.21
N LEU A 109 12.06 7.74 -13.96
CA LEU A 109 11.14 7.80 -12.82
C LEU A 109 9.72 7.55 -13.30
N VAL A 110 9.05 6.59 -12.67
CA VAL A 110 7.68 6.19 -12.99
C VAL A 110 6.76 6.54 -11.80
N PRO A 111 5.89 7.56 -11.93
CA PRO A 111 4.87 7.81 -10.93
C PRO A 111 3.78 6.73 -11.04
N LEU A 112 3.38 6.16 -9.91
CA LEU A 112 2.35 5.13 -9.83
C LEU A 112 1.15 5.62 -9.02
N ASN A 113 -0.01 5.06 -9.36
CA ASN A 113 -1.22 5.19 -8.58
C ASN A 113 -1.26 4.09 -7.51
N HIS A 114 -1.44 4.47 -6.25
CA HIS A 114 -1.51 3.55 -5.10
C HIS A 114 -2.57 2.47 -5.28
N LEU A 115 -3.76 2.84 -5.80
CA LEU A 115 -4.88 1.92 -5.98
C LEU A 115 -4.63 0.92 -7.12
N GLU A 116 -3.95 1.35 -8.18
CA GLU A 116 -3.50 0.44 -9.22
C GLU A 116 -2.51 -0.59 -8.65
N GLY A 117 -1.61 -0.14 -7.76
CA GLY A 117 -0.70 -1.02 -7.03
C GLY A 117 -1.44 -2.13 -6.26
N HIS A 118 -2.51 -1.80 -5.54
CA HIS A 118 -3.35 -2.79 -4.84
C HIS A 118 -3.93 -3.85 -5.79
N ILE A 119 -4.42 -3.42 -6.96
CA ILE A 119 -4.97 -4.35 -7.95
C ILE A 119 -3.86 -5.25 -8.51
N TYR A 120 -2.75 -4.65 -8.92
CA TYR A 120 -1.63 -5.35 -9.55
C TYR A 120 -0.84 -6.26 -8.62
N ALA A 121 -0.98 -6.11 -7.29
CA ALA A 121 -0.42 -7.06 -6.33
C ALA A 121 -0.85 -8.51 -6.62
N ASN A 122 -2.10 -8.72 -7.08
CA ASN A 122 -2.62 -10.05 -7.44
C ASN A 122 -1.92 -10.69 -8.65
N PHE A 123 -1.28 -9.89 -9.50
CA PHE A 123 -0.53 -10.36 -10.67
C PHE A 123 0.89 -10.82 -10.33
N LEU A 124 1.33 -10.67 -9.07
CA LEU A 124 2.61 -11.22 -8.61
C LEU A 124 2.52 -12.72 -8.30
N GLU A 125 1.36 -13.17 -7.80
CA GLU A 125 1.14 -14.57 -7.43
C GLU A 125 0.36 -15.35 -8.48
N GLY A 126 -0.52 -14.69 -9.23
CA GLY A 126 -1.36 -15.29 -10.24
C GLY A 126 -1.29 -14.60 -11.60
N GLU A 127 -2.05 -15.15 -12.54
CA GLU A 127 -2.30 -14.53 -13.84
C GLU A 127 -3.81 -14.34 -14.02
N PRO A 128 -4.45 -13.38 -13.30
CA PRO A 128 -5.84 -13.04 -13.53
C PRO A 128 -6.10 -12.76 -15.01
N GLN A 129 -7.18 -13.33 -15.55
CA GLN A 129 -7.55 -13.20 -16.96
C GLN A 129 -8.58 -12.08 -17.13
N PHE A 130 -8.42 -11.27 -18.18
CA PHE A 130 -9.38 -10.24 -18.53
C PHE A 130 -10.52 -10.80 -19.40
N PRO A 131 -11.73 -10.18 -19.37
CA PRO A 131 -12.12 -9.11 -18.45
C PRO A 131 -12.26 -9.62 -17.01
N LEU A 132 -11.97 -8.77 -16.02
CA LEU A 132 -12.10 -9.10 -14.60
C LEU A 132 -12.86 -8.03 -13.82
N VAL A 133 -13.28 -8.39 -12.61
CA VAL A 133 -13.81 -7.44 -11.62
C VAL A 133 -12.87 -7.45 -10.41
N ALA A 134 -12.30 -6.30 -10.09
CA ALA A 134 -11.50 -6.08 -8.90
C ALA A 134 -12.36 -5.48 -7.79
N LEU A 135 -12.36 -6.13 -6.63
CA LEU A 135 -12.91 -5.59 -5.38
C LEU A 135 -11.75 -4.99 -4.58
N LEU A 136 -11.63 -3.67 -4.58
CA LEU A 136 -10.62 -2.95 -3.83
C LEU A 136 -11.21 -2.53 -2.49
N VAL A 137 -10.74 -3.17 -1.41
CA VAL A 137 -11.23 -2.96 -0.05
C VAL A 137 -10.03 -2.73 0.88
N SER A 138 -9.89 -1.51 1.36
CA SER A 138 -8.83 -1.06 2.28
C SER A 138 -9.40 -0.18 3.39
N GLY A 139 -8.53 0.39 4.23
CA GLY A 139 -8.92 1.36 5.25
C GLY A 139 -9.68 2.56 4.68
N GLY A 140 -9.24 3.09 3.54
CA GLY A 140 -9.81 4.31 2.93
C GLY A 140 -10.60 4.08 1.64
N HIS A 141 -10.73 2.85 1.16
CA HIS A 141 -11.36 2.58 -0.13
C HIS A 141 -12.24 1.33 -0.09
N SER A 142 -13.39 1.40 -0.73
CA SER A 142 -14.29 0.27 -0.98
C SER A 142 -14.96 0.48 -2.32
N MET A 143 -14.47 -0.22 -3.35
CA MET A 143 -14.92 -0.05 -4.72
C MET A 143 -14.87 -1.35 -5.53
N LEU A 144 -15.80 -1.46 -6.47
CA LEU A 144 -15.86 -2.47 -7.51
C LEU A 144 -15.45 -1.85 -8.83
N ILE A 145 -14.46 -2.46 -9.47
CA ILE A 145 -13.86 -1.97 -10.71
C ILE A 145 -13.93 -3.09 -11.74
N HIS A 146 -14.64 -2.85 -12.85
CA HIS A 146 -14.56 -3.70 -14.02
C HIS A 146 -13.32 -3.31 -14.85
N MET A 147 -12.45 -4.28 -15.10
CA MET A 147 -11.26 -4.12 -15.92
C MET A 147 -11.40 -4.96 -17.19
N PRO A 148 -11.69 -4.35 -18.35
CA PRO A 148 -11.73 -5.07 -19.62
C PRO A 148 -10.33 -5.48 -20.11
N ASN A 149 -9.27 -4.78 -19.71
CA ASN A 149 -7.87 -5.08 -20.01
C ASN A 149 -6.94 -4.45 -18.97
N HIS A 150 -5.63 -4.68 -19.09
CA HIS A 150 -4.62 -3.97 -18.30
C HIS A 150 -4.78 -2.45 -18.45
N LEU A 151 -4.63 -1.73 -17.32
CA LEU A 151 -4.69 -0.27 -17.25
C LEU A 151 -6.03 0.35 -17.73
N GLU A 152 -7.06 -0.47 -17.95
CA GLU A 152 -8.40 -0.01 -18.28
C GLU A 152 -9.32 -0.24 -17.08
N TYR A 153 -9.85 0.85 -16.52
CA TYR A 153 -10.62 0.83 -15.28
C TYR A 153 -12.00 1.46 -15.47
N ASN A 154 -13.05 0.69 -15.16
CA ASN A 154 -14.40 1.20 -15.08
C ASN A 154 -14.94 0.98 -13.66
N VAL A 155 -15.03 2.04 -12.86
CA VAL A 155 -15.61 1.96 -11.52
C VAL A 155 -17.12 1.75 -11.67
N ILE A 156 -17.60 0.57 -11.26
CA ILE A 156 -19.01 0.18 -11.35
C ILE A 156 -19.76 0.33 -10.03
N GLY A 157 -19.05 0.55 -8.92
CA GLY A 157 -19.64 0.89 -7.64
C GLY A 157 -18.58 1.28 -6.60
N ASN A 158 -18.94 2.15 -5.67
CA ASN A 158 -18.09 2.56 -4.55
C ASN A 158 -18.95 2.90 -3.33
N THR A 159 -18.33 2.86 -2.14
CA THR A 159 -18.98 3.37 -0.93
C THR A 159 -19.35 4.85 -1.09
N LYS A 160 -20.45 5.25 -0.45
CA LYS A 160 -20.90 6.66 -0.39
C LYS A 160 -20.44 7.37 0.87
N ASP A 161 -19.95 6.61 1.85
CA ASP A 161 -19.56 7.07 3.17
C ASP A 161 -18.27 6.34 3.61
N ASP A 162 -18.35 5.50 4.63
CA ASP A 162 -17.19 4.81 5.19
C ASP A 162 -16.74 3.69 4.25
N ALA A 163 -15.44 3.54 4.10
CA ALA A 163 -14.88 2.31 3.55
C ALA A 163 -15.05 1.16 4.55
N ALA A 164 -15.04 -0.09 4.07
CA ALA A 164 -15.20 -1.25 4.94
C ALA A 164 -14.12 -1.29 6.03
N GLY A 165 -12.85 -0.99 5.70
CA GLY A 165 -11.78 -0.95 6.71
C GLY A 165 -12.03 0.12 7.79
N GLU A 166 -12.43 1.33 7.39
CA GLU A 166 -12.80 2.40 8.33
C GLU A 166 -14.00 2.02 9.21
N ALA A 167 -15.02 1.36 8.66
CA ALA A 167 -16.16 0.87 9.42
C ALA A 167 -15.73 -0.14 10.50
N PHE A 168 -14.80 -1.05 10.18
CA PHE A 168 -14.20 -1.96 11.15
C PHE A 168 -13.42 -1.21 12.24
N ASP A 169 -12.62 -0.20 11.88
CA ASP A 169 -11.86 0.57 12.87
C ASP A 169 -12.75 1.38 13.81
N LYS A 170 -13.80 2.02 13.28
CA LYS A 170 -14.80 2.74 14.09
C LYS A 170 -15.57 1.80 15.01
N ALA A 171 -16.02 0.65 14.51
CA ALA A 171 -16.70 -0.35 15.32
C ALA A 171 -15.79 -0.89 16.44
N ALA A 172 -14.51 -1.14 16.16
CA ALA A 172 -13.57 -1.63 17.15
C ALA A 172 -13.35 -0.61 18.28
N LYS A 173 -13.31 0.69 17.93
CA LYS A 173 -13.23 1.78 18.90
C LYS A 173 -14.46 1.83 19.82
N VAL A 174 -15.66 1.68 19.26
CA VAL A 174 -16.92 1.62 20.05
C VAL A 174 -16.93 0.42 20.99
N LEU A 175 -16.41 -0.72 20.53
CA LEU A 175 -16.33 -1.96 21.31
C LEU A 175 -15.14 -2.01 22.30
N GLY A 176 -14.28 -0.99 22.33
CA GLY A 176 -13.10 -0.97 23.20
C GLY A 176 -12.00 -1.97 22.80
N LEU A 177 -11.96 -2.39 21.53
CA LEU A 177 -11.01 -3.38 21.00
C LEU A 177 -9.67 -2.77 20.53
N GLY A 178 -9.56 -1.43 20.53
CA GLY A 178 -8.34 -0.70 20.17
C GLY A 178 -8.12 -0.53 18.66
N TYR A 179 -6.88 -0.20 18.28
CA TYR A 179 -6.42 0.03 16.90
C TYR A 179 -5.18 -0.83 16.60
N PRO A 180 -5.04 -1.42 15.39
CA PRO A 180 -6.00 -1.43 14.28
C PRO A 180 -7.22 -2.33 14.58
N GLY A 181 -8.40 -1.86 14.17
CA GLY A 181 -9.68 -2.44 14.58
C GLY A 181 -10.10 -3.67 13.78
N GLY A 182 -9.80 -3.70 12.48
CA GLY A 182 -10.08 -4.85 11.60
C GLY A 182 -9.66 -6.21 12.18
N PRO A 183 -8.36 -6.42 12.47
CA PRO A 183 -7.86 -7.67 13.06
C PRO A 183 -8.41 -7.95 14.47
N ALA A 184 -8.77 -6.91 15.23
CA ALA A 184 -9.32 -7.07 16.57
C ALA A 184 -10.77 -7.58 16.52
N ILE A 185 -11.62 -7.00 15.66
CA ILE A 185 -12.99 -7.47 15.44
C ILE A 185 -12.99 -8.88 14.86
N SER A 186 -12.16 -9.15 13.84
CA SER A 186 -12.13 -10.47 13.20
C SER A 186 -11.87 -11.58 14.23
N ARG A 187 -10.91 -11.37 15.14
CA ARG A 187 -10.60 -12.34 16.21
C ARG A 187 -11.72 -12.46 17.23
N ALA A 188 -12.35 -11.36 17.61
CA ALA A 188 -13.48 -11.39 18.55
C ALA A 188 -14.70 -12.13 17.94
N ALA A 189 -14.91 -12.00 16.62
CA ALA A 189 -16.01 -12.60 15.90
C ALA A 189 -15.92 -14.14 15.81
N GLU A 190 -14.71 -14.74 15.88
CA GLU A 190 -14.53 -16.20 15.86
C GLU A 190 -15.25 -16.91 17.02
N LEU A 191 -15.45 -16.21 18.14
CA LEU A 191 -16.16 -16.71 19.32
C LEU A 191 -17.57 -16.13 19.45
N GLY A 192 -18.01 -15.31 18.49
CA GLY A 192 -19.30 -14.64 18.49
C GLY A 192 -20.41 -15.51 17.89
N ASP A 193 -21.66 -15.17 18.22
CA ASP A 193 -22.83 -15.70 17.52
C ASP A 193 -23.25 -14.72 16.40
N PRO A 194 -23.13 -15.10 15.12
CA PRO A 194 -23.48 -14.22 14.01
C PRO A 194 -24.98 -13.89 13.94
N ASN A 195 -25.84 -14.59 14.70
CA ASN A 195 -27.28 -14.36 14.74
C ASN A 195 -27.75 -13.66 16.03
N CYS A 196 -26.83 -13.24 16.90
CA CYS A 196 -27.17 -12.65 18.19
C CYS A 196 -28.01 -11.37 18.05
N TYR A 197 -27.76 -10.58 17.01
CA TYR A 197 -28.47 -9.33 16.74
C TYR A 197 -29.07 -9.36 15.33
N ASN A 198 -30.33 -8.94 15.21
CA ASN A 198 -30.98 -8.74 13.92
C ASN A 198 -30.81 -7.28 13.49
N LEU A 199 -29.70 -6.98 12.83
CA LEU A 199 -29.44 -5.68 12.23
C LEU A 199 -30.13 -5.57 10.85
N PRO A 200 -30.54 -4.36 10.43
CA PRO A 200 -31.26 -4.13 9.17
C PRO A 200 -30.44 -4.44 7.90
#